data_AF-A0A314Z4I7-F1
#
_entry.id   AF-A0A314Z4I7-F1
#
_cell.length_a   1.000
_cell.length_b   1.000
_cell.length_c   1.000
_cell.angle_alpha   90.00
_cell.angle_beta   90.00
_cell.angle_gamma   90.00
#
_symmetry.space_group_name_H-M   'P 1'
#
loop_
_entity.id
_entity.type
_entity.pdbx_description
1 polymer ?
#
loop_
_entity_poly.entity_id
_entity_poly.type
_entity_poly.pdbx_seq_one_letter_code
_entity_poly.pdbx_strand_id
1 'polypeptide(L)'
;MELDRYPAMKRIREEYSEIESNPPTFESDRRRTNKSNGIASLPGMKRIQRVRRRLAEEYRAIKSNPSDDFDCRMLERNPYEWQFGIRGASGTEFEGGVYHGRIQFPEEYPSKPPSFTLLTENGRFKTHNKIRIRRLNDWLPSWTVRDALYALIDEMPTYPDGELGSVEYNKEETRDLAIKSRAAAPKFGTSERQKLIDEIHKYC
;
A
#
# COMPACT_ATOMS: atom_id res chain seq x y z
N MET A 1 17.28 -23.84 -4.74
CA MET A 1 17.05 -25.17 -4.13
C MET A 1 16.03 -25.16 -2.97
N GLU A 2 15.25 -24.09 -2.76
CA GLU A 2 14.29 -24.01 -1.63
C GLU A 2 12.82 -23.82 -2.06
N LEU A 3 12.55 -23.79 -3.37
CA LEU A 3 11.22 -23.57 -3.95
C LEU A 3 10.42 -24.86 -4.19
N ASP A 4 11.07 -26.03 -4.20
CA ASP A 4 10.39 -27.32 -4.38
C ASP A 4 9.75 -27.86 -3.07
N ARG A 5 10.03 -27.22 -1.93
CA ARG A 5 9.47 -27.61 -0.63
C ARG A 5 7.98 -27.26 -0.49
N TYR A 6 7.48 -26.32 -1.30
CA TYR A 6 6.08 -25.87 -1.26
C TYR A 6 5.48 -25.79 -2.67
N PRO A 7 4.88 -26.90 -3.16
CA PRO A 7 4.29 -26.99 -4.51
C PRO A 7 3.20 -25.95 -4.81
N ALA A 8 2.61 -25.33 -3.79
CA ALA A 8 1.65 -24.23 -3.94
C ALA A 8 2.32 -22.91 -4.36
N MET A 9 3.54 -22.62 -3.88
CA MET A 9 4.25 -21.37 -4.20
C MET A 9 4.79 -21.39 -5.63
N LYS A 10 5.18 -22.57 -6.12
CA LYS A 10 5.60 -22.76 -7.52
C LYS A 10 4.46 -22.48 -8.49
N ARG A 11 3.28 -23.06 -8.22
CA ARG A 11 2.06 -22.82 -9.01
C ARG A 11 1.63 -21.37 -9.03
N ILE A 12 1.72 -20.69 -7.88
CA ILE A 12 1.40 -19.26 -7.79
C ILE A 12 2.36 -18.45 -8.66
N ARG A 13 3.68 -18.70 -8.57
CA ARG A 13 4.66 -17.98 -9.42
C ARG A 13 4.39 -18.19 -10.91
N GLU A 14 4.08 -19.42 -11.30
CA GLU A 14 3.73 -19.77 -12.69
C GLU A 14 2.47 -19.03 -13.14
N GLU A 15 1.41 -19.00 -12.32
CA GLU A 15 0.15 -18.29 -12.57
C GLU A 15 0.37 -16.76 -12.71
N TYR A 16 1.18 -16.14 -11.84
CA TYR A 16 1.50 -14.71 -11.95
C TYR A 16 2.32 -14.40 -13.21
N SER A 17 3.26 -15.26 -13.60
CA SER A 17 4.04 -15.09 -14.84
C SER A 17 3.21 -15.28 -16.11
N GLU A 18 2.19 -16.14 -16.07
CA GLU A 18 1.27 -16.38 -17.17
C GLU A 18 0.31 -15.20 -17.36
N ILE A 19 -0.14 -14.58 -16.25
CA ILE A 19 -0.97 -13.36 -16.29
C ILE A 19 -0.19 -12.14 -16.81
N GLU A 20 1.11 -12.03 -16.53
CA GLU A 20 1.96 -10.96 -17.07
C GLU A 20 2.24 -11.12 -18.56
N SER A 21 2.41 -12.36 -19.01
CA SER A 21 2.71 -12.66 -20.41
C SER A 21 1.47 -12.68 -21.31
N ASN A 22 0.28 -12.90 -20.75
CA ASN A 22 -0.97 -12.94 -21.51
C ASN A 22 -2.13 -12.32 -20.71
N PRO A 23 -2.32 -10.99 -20.76
CA PRO A 23 -3.36 -10.33 -19.99
C PRO A 23 -4.74 -10.74 -20.53
N PRO A 24 -5.68 -11.20 -19.68
CA PRO A 24 -7.01 -11.57 -20.15
C PRO A 24 -7.76 -10.31 -20.63
N THR A 25 -8.15 -10.31 -21.89
CA THR A 25 -9.05 -9.29 -22.45
C THR A 25 -10.45 -9.45 -21.84
N PHE A 26 -11.11 -8.33 -21.58
CA PHE A 26 -12.41 -8.19 -20.90
C PHE A 26 -13.55 -9.05 -21.48
N GLU A 27 -13.36 -9.65 -22.66
CA GLU A 27 -14.39 -10.33 -23.43
C GLU A 27 -14.39 -11.87 -23.28
N SER A 28 -13.34 -12.49 -22.73
CA SER A 28 -13.22 -13.97 -22.66
C SER A 28 -13.88 -14.62 -21.46
N ASP A 29 -14.33 -13.85 -20.46
CA ASP A 29 -14.79 -14.38 -19.17
C ASP A 29 -16.25 -14.88 -19.15
N ARG A 30 -17.00 -14.68 -20.26
CA ARG A 30 -18.40 -15.11 -20.35
C ARG A 30 -18.61 -16.53 -20.87
N ARG A 31 -17.55 -17.26 -21.28
CA ARG A 31 -17.70 -18.61 -21.86
C ARG A 31 -16.69 -19.61 -21.31
N ARG A 32 -16.74 -19.92 -20.02
CA ARG A 32 -16.14 -21.16 -19.48
C ARG A 32 -16.85 -21.59 -18.20
N THR A 33 -18.06 -22.10 -18.35
CA THR A 33 -18.64 -23.03 -17.37
C THR A 33 -18.40 -24.48 -17.84
N ASN A 34 -18.06 -25.33 -16.86
CA ASN A 34 -18.02 -26.80 -16.88
C ASN A 34 -16.71 -27.51 -17.32
N LYS A 35 -15.87 -27.86 -16.33
CA LYS A 35 -15.64 -29.24 -15.81
C LYS A 35 -14.28 -29.33 -15.12
N SER A 36 -14.27 -29.45 -13.80
CA SER A 36 -13.26 -30.27 -13.09
C SER A 36 -13.76 -30.60 -11.69
N ASN A 37 -13.65 -31.87 -11.35
CA ASN A 37 -14.16 -32.50 -10.13
C ASN A 37 -13.57 -31.89 -8.85
N GLY A 38 -14.46 -31.32 -8.04
CA GLY A 38 -14.56 -31.45 -6.58
C GLY A 38 -13.31 -31.71 -5.74
N ILE A 39 -12.58 -30.65 -5.41
CA ILE A 39 -12.36 -30.34 -3.99
C ILE A 39 -13.16 -29.06 -3.75
N ALA A 40 -14.27 -29.15 -3.00
CA ALA A 40 -15.01 -27.96 -2.62
C ALA A 40 -14.07 -27.05 -1.83
N SER A 41 -13.53 -26.02 -2.49
CA SER A 41 -12.56 -25.11 -1.87
C SER A 41 -13.22 -24.47 -0.65
N LEU A 42 -12.62 -24.64 0.53
CA LEU A 42 -13.10 -24.12 1.80
C LEU A 42 -13.46 -22.63 1.67
N PRO A 43 -14.52 -22.14 2.33
CA PRO A 43 -14.97 -20.75 2.21
C PRO A 43 -13.86 -19.71 2.44
N GLY A 44 -12.92 -19.98 3.36
CA GLY A 44 -11.74 -19.15 3.61
C GLY A 44 -10.77 -19.06 2.42
N MET A 45 -10.57 -20.16 1.69
CA MET A 45 -9.69 -20.23 0.53
C MET A 45 -10.21 -19.35 -0.62
N LYS A 46 -11.53 -19.38 -0.88
CA LYS A 46 -12.18 -18.51 -1.88
C LYS A 46 -12.11 -17.02 -1.49
N ARG A 47 -12.15 -16.70 -0.18
CA ARG A 47 -12.03 -15.34 0.31
C ARG A 47 -10.62 -14.79 0.08
N ILE A 48 -9.59 -15.55 0.47
CA ILE A 48 -8.18 -15.19 0.27
C ILE A 48 -7.88 -14.90 -1.21
N GLN A 49 -8.36 -15.75 -2.12
CA GLN A 49 -8.20 -15.55 -3.56
C GLN A 49 -8.83 -14.24 -4.06
N ARG A 50 -10.02 -13.87 -3.56
CA ARG A 50 -10.69 -12.62 -3.95
C ARG A 50 -9.92 -11.38 -3.50
N VAL A 51 -9.36 -11.38 -2.29
CA VAL A 51 -8.57 -10.24 -1.80
C VAL A 51 -7.31 -10.06 -2.63
N ARG A 52 -6.58 -11.15 -2.92
CA ARG A 52 -5.36 -11.10 -3.76
C ARG A 52 -5.67 -10.55 -5.16
N ARG A 53 -6.78 -10.99 -5.76
CA ARG A 53 -7.21 -10.47 -7.06
C ARG A 53 -7.49 -8.96 -7.00
N ARG A 54 -8.24 -8.51 -5.99
CA ARG A 54 -8.54 -7.08 -5.78
C ARG A 54 -7.25 -6.26 -5.63
N LEU A 55 -6.31 -6.70 -4.79
CA LEU A 55 -5.03 -6.01 -4.59
C LEU A 55 -4.18 -5.97 -5.87
N ALA A 56 -4.16 -7.05 -6.65
CA ALA A 56 -3.45 -7.09 -7.92
C ALA A 56 -4.07 -6.14 -8.96
N GLU A 57 -5.40 -6.08 -9.04
CA GLU A 57 -6.13 -5.14 -9.91
C GLU A 57 -5.81 -3.68 -9.54
N GLU A 58 -5.86 -3.33 -8.25
CA GLU A 58 -5.54 -1.97 -7.80
C GLU A 58 -4.08 -1.61 -8.00
N TYR A 59 -3.15 -2.56 -7.78
CA TYR A 59 -1.74 -2.33 -8.05
C TYR A 59 -1.50 -2.03 -9.53
N ARG A 60 -2.13 -2.80 -10.43
CA ARG A 60 -2.08 -2.54 -11.88
C ARG A 60 -2.66 -1.18 -12.22
N ALA A 61 -3.80 -0.81 -11.65
CA ALA A 61 -4.44 0.49 -11.88
C ALA A 61 -3.53 1.66 -11.45
N ILE A 62 -2.81 1.52 -10.34
CA ILE A 62 -1.82 2.52 -9.89
C ILE A 62 -0.64 2.58 -10.86
N LYS A 63 -0.13 1.44 -11.34
CA LYS A 63 0.99 1.42 -12.30
C LYS A 63 0.61 1.92 -13.69
N SER A 64 -0.61 1.68 -14.15
CA SER A 64 -1.08 2.16 -15.45
C SER A 64 -1.40 3.65 -15.47
N ASN A 65 -1.71 4.24 -14.31
CA ASN A 65 -2.02 5.66 -14.17
C ASN A 65 -1.25 6.23 -12.97
N PRO A 66 0.06 6.50 -13.08
CA PRO A 66 0.86 6.97 -11.95
C PRO A 66 0.34 8.30 -11.37
N SER A 67 0.62 8.55 -10.09
CA SER A 67 0.30 9.81 -9.41
C SER A 67 1.58 10.63 -9.23
N ASP A 68 1.49 11.95 -9.32
CA ASP A 68 2.61 12.81 -8.94
C ASP A 68 2.74 12.89 -7.40
N ASP A 69 1.65 12.69 -6.67
CA ASP A 69 1.61 12.86 -5.21
C ASP A 69 2.14 11.65 -4.42
N PHE A 70 2.23 10.46 -5.03
CA PHE A 70 2.68 9.25 -4.33
C PHE A 70 3.19 8.16 -5.28
N ASP A 71 4.02 7.26 -4.75
CA ASP A 71 4.26 5.92 -5.32
C ASP A 71 4.06 4.85 -4.24
N CYS A 72 3.74 3.63 -4.67
CA CYS A 72 3.68 2.47 -3.80
C CYS A 72 4.15 1.18 -4.49
N ARG A 73 4.66 0.26 -3.66
CA ARG A 73 5.22 -1.02 -4.10
C ARG A 73 4.74 -2.14 -3.17
N MET A 74 4.28 -3.22 -3.78
CA MET A 74 3.88 -4.43 -3.08
C MET A 74 5.12 -5.26 -2.73
N LEU A 75 5.17 -5.86 -1.53
CA LEU A 75 6.20 -6.84 -1.21
C LEU A 75 5.98 -8.14 -1.98
N GLU A 76 7.03 -8.71 -2.58
CA GLU A 76 6.94 -9.95 -3.35
C GLU A 76 6.43 -11.12 -2.50
N ARG A 77 6.95 -11.23 -1.27
CA ARG A 77 6.63 -12.34 -0.37
C ARG A 77 5.31 -12.16 0.38
N ASN A 78 4.77 -10.94 0.43
CA ASN A 78 3.54 -10.63 1.17
C ASN A 78 2.70 -9.58 0.44
N PRO A 79 1.73 -10.00 -0.40
CA PRO A 79 0.89 -9.05 -1.14
C PRO A 79 -0.05 -8.22 -0.24
N TYR A 80 -0.20 -8.60 1.04
CA TYR A 80 -0.99 -7.87 2.04
C TYR A 80 -0.19 -6.78 2.76
N GLU A 81 1.06 -6.55 2.37
CA GLU A 81 1.87 -5.46 2.89
C GLU A 81 2.54 -4.71 1.75
N TRP A 82 2.26 -3.41 1.66
CA TRP A 82 2.87 -2.53 0.67
C TRP A 82 3.70 -1.46 1.38
N GLN A 83 4.68 -0.92 0.66
CA GLN A 83 5.39 0.30 1.04
C GLN A 83 4.94 1.44 0.15
N PHE A 84 4.89 2.64 0.70
CA PHE A 84 4.52 3.84 -0.02
C PHE A 84 5.46 4.99 0.31
N GLY A 85 5.52 5.96 -0.59
CA GLY A 85 6.04 7.30 -0.36
C GLY A 85 4.99 8.30 -0.83
N ILE A 86 4.65 9.26 0.02
CA ILE A 86 3.76 10.38 -0.35
C ILE A 86 4.55 11.69 -0.32
N ARG A 87 4.19 12.61 -1.21
CA ARG A 87 4.68 14.00 -1.19
C ARG A 87 3.80 14.82 -0.25
N GLY A 88 4.40 15.78 0.46
CA GLY A 88 3.62 16.74 1.23
C GLY A 88 2.86 17.70 0.33
N ALA A 89 1.61 17.99 0.69
CA ALA A 89 0.73 18.86 -0.08
C ALA A 89 1.28 20.29 -0.18
N SER A 90 1.13 20.92 -1.34
CA SER A 90 1.53 22.31 -1.57
C SER A 90 0.77 23.28 -0.67
N GLY A 91 1.44 24.34 -0.23
CA GLY A 91 0.91 25.34 0.69
C GLY A 91 0.89 24.90 2.16
N THR A 92 1.49 23.76 2.49
CA THR A 92 1.53 23.23 3.87
C THR A 92 2.95 23.17 4.40
N GLU A 93 3.12 22.98 5.71
CA GLU A 93 4.44 22.79 6.33
C GLU A 93 5.15 21.50 5.86
N PHE A 94 4.44 20.60 5.19
CA PHE A 94 4.95 19.34 4.66
C PHE A 94 5.46 19.45 3.22
N GLU A 95 5.16 20.57 2.55
CA GLU A 95 5.52 20.79 1.16
C GLU A 95 7.00 20.51 0.89
N GLY A 96 7.27 19.82 -0.23
CA GLY A 96 8.62 19.45 -0.63
C GLY A 96 9.18 18.21 0.08
N GLY A 97 8.52 17.70 1.13
CA GLY A 97 8.90 16.47 1.82
C GLY A 97 8.47 15.19 1.10
N VAL A 98 9.13 14.07 1.44
CA VAL A 98 8.80 12.72 0.98
C VAL A 98 8.65 11.79 2.18
N TYR A 99 7.41 11.39 2.47
CA TYR A 99 7.06 10.65 3.67
C TYR A 99 6.80 9.18 3.34
N HIS A 100 7.72 8.33 3.79
CA HIS A 100 7.65 6.89 3.57
C HIS A 100 6.85 6.21 4.66
N GLY A 101 6.16 5.14 4.28
CA GLY A 101 5.35 4.36 5.17
C GLY A 101 5.02 2.97 4.65
N ARG A 102 4.13 2.30 5.38
CA ARG A 102 3.63 0.97 5.06
C ARG A 102 2.11 0.94 5.10
N ILE A 103 1.55 0.15 4.20
CA ILE A 103 0.13 -0.19 4.14
C ILE A 103 0.01 -1.66 4.53
N GLN A 104 -0.81 -1.95 5.53
CA GLN A 104 -1.15 -3.32 5.92
C GLN A 104 -2.62 -3.58 5.57
N PHE A 105 -2.87 -4.60 4.77
CA PHE A 105 -4.21 -5.00 4.36
C PHE A 105 -4.75 -6.09 5.29
N PRO A 106 -5.99 -5.95 5.80
CA PRO A 106 -6.65 -7.02 6.53
C PRO A 106 -7.13 -8.14 5.59
N GLU A 107 -7.37 -9.33 6.12
CA GLU A 107 -7.93 -10.46 5.35
C GLU A 107 -9.35 -10.19 4.84
N GLU A 108 -10.03 -9.22 5.45
CA GLU A 108 -11.37 -8.80 5.05
C GLU A 108 -11.37 -7.68 4.01
N TYR A 109 -10.22 -7.20 3.53
CA TYR A 109 -10.15 -6.15 2.51
C TYR A 109 -10.92 -6.56 1.23
N PRO A 110 -11.72 -5.68 0.61
CA PRO A 110 -11.97 -4.27 0.95
C PRO A 110 -13.18 -4.05 1.86
N SER A 111 -13.73 -5.07 2.54
CA SER A 111 -14.79 -4.85 3.53
C SER A 111 -14.32 -4.09 4.77
N LYS A 112 -13.02 -4.13 5.07
CA LYS A 112 -12.35 -3.30 6.09
C LYS A 112 -11.25 -2.47 5.43
N PRO A 113 -10.96 -1.25 5.94
CA PRO A 113 -9.90 -0.40 5.39
C PRO A 113 -8.51 -0.99 5.63
N PRO A 114 -7.50 -0.58 4.83
CA PRO A 114 -6.11 -0.84 5.18
C PRO A 114 -5.68 0.04 6.36
N SER A 115 -4.61 -0.36 7.04
CA SER A 115 -3.98 0.48 8.09
C SER A 115 -2.63 1.02 7.62
N PHE A 116 -2.33 2.26 8.03
CA PHE A 116 -1.11 2.97 7.65
C PHE A 116 -0.17 3.16 8.83
N THR A 117 1.13 3.12 8.54
CA THR A 117 2.20 3.47 9.48
C THR A 117 3.26 4.27 8.76
N LEU A 118 3.62 5.44 9.29
CA LEU A 118 4.74 6.24 8.77
C LEU A 118 6.07 5.75 9.35
N LEU A 119 7.10 5.81 8.51
CA LEU A 119 8.49 5.49 8.84
C LEU A 119 9.35 6.77 8.90
N THR A 120 9.02 7.76 8.06
CA THR A 120 9.69 9.06 8.06
C THR A 120 9.18 9.92 9.22
N GLU A 121 10.10 10.53 9.96
CA GLU A 121 9.76 11.60 10.92
C GLU A 121 9.12 12.78 10.19
N ASN A 122 7.99 13.26 10.70
CA ASN A 122 7.13 14.18 9.97
C ASN A 122 6.52 15.29 10.85
N GLY A 123 6.82 15.33 12.15
CA GLY A 123 6.31 16.38 13.06
C GLY A 123 4.82 16.24 13.45
N ARG A 124 4.05 15.35 12.82
CA ARG A 124 2.60 15.19 13.07
C ARG A 124 2.22 13.86 13.69
N PHE A 125 2.72 12.77 13.15
CA PHE A 125 2.43 11.39 13.54
C PHE A 125 3.68 10.72 14.07
N LYS A 126 3.57 10.08 15.23
CA LYS A 126 4.62 9.18 15.73
C LYS A 126 4.91 8.07 14.71
N THR A 127 6.18 7.91 14.35
CA THR A 127 6.63 6.85 13.46
C THR A 127 6.38 5.47 14.07
N HIS A 128 6.31 4.45 13.21
CA HIS A 128 6.12 3.04 13.58
C HIS A 128 4.79 2.70 14.29
N ASN A 129 3.90 3.66 14.47
CA ASN A 129 2.56 3.45 15.01
C ASN A 129 1.50 3.38 13.91
N LYS A 130 0.38 2.73 14.20
CA LYS A 130 -0.80 2.81 13.34
C LYS A 130 -1.37 4.23 13.41
N ILE A 131 -1.59 4.83 12.25
CA ILE A 131 -2.16 6.17 12.12
C ILE A 131 -3.68 6.03 12.04
N ARG A 132 -4.39 6.91 12.75
CA ARG A 132 -5.82 7.10 12.54
C ARG A 132 -6.00 8.16 11.46
N ILE A 133 -6.70 7.81 10.38
CA ILE A 133 -7.04 8.72 9.28
C ILE A 133 -8.55 8.87 9.33
N ARG A 134 -9.07 10.08 9.57
CA ARG A 134 -10.50 10.27 9.88
C ARG A 134 -11.40 9.81 8.74
N ARG A 135 -11.00 10.07 7.50
CA ARG A 135 -11.74 9.66 6.29
C ARG A 135 -11.87 8.15 6.13
N LEU A 136 -11.05 7.35 6.81
CA LEU A 136 -11.14 5.89 6.77
C LEU A 136 -12.13 5.31 7.80
N ASN A 137 -12.69 6.13 8.69
CA ASN A 137 -13.73 5.68 9.63
C ASN A 137 -15.02 5.26 8.91
N ASP A 138 -15.36 5.97 7.84
CA ASP A 138 -16.53 5.70 6.98
C ASP A 138 -16.14 4.94 5.71
N TRP A 139 -15.21 4.00 5.84
CA TRP A 139 -14.67 3.23 4.72
C TRP A 139 -15.77 2.46 3.96
N LEU A 140 -15.76 2.61 2.63
CA LEU A 140 -16.62 1.86 1.74
C LEU A 140 -15.79 0.86 0.90
N PRO A 141 -16.28 -0.36 0.63
CA PRO A 141 -15.56 -1.34 -0.19
C PRO A 141 -15.29 -0.92 -1.65
N SER A 142 -15.93 0.15 -2.10
CA SER A 142 -15.67 0.79 -3.40
C SER A 142 -14.39 1.62 -3.39
N TRP A 143 -13.92 2.08 -2.24
CA TRP A 143 -12.66 2.83 -2.13
C TRP A 143 -11.46 1.93 -2.41
N THR A 144 -10.43 2.54 -2.97
CA THR A 144 -9.18 1.90 -3.39
C THR A 144 -8.01 2.34 -2.51
N VAL A 145 -6.85 1.71 -2.70
CA VAL A 145 -5.57 2.10 -2.11
C VAL A 145 -5.20 3.52 -2.51
N ARG A 146 -5.50 3.93 -3.75
CA ARG A 146 -5.29 5.31 -4.22
C ARG A 146 -6.11 6.28 -3.38
N ASP A 147 -7.40 6.01 -3.19
CA ASP A 147 -8.28 6.87 -2.39
C ASP A 147 -7.79 6.96 -0.93
N ALA A 148 -7.31 5.85 -0.38
CA ALA A 148 -6.74 5.81 0.96
C ALA A 148 -5.41 6.58 1.09
N LEU A 149 -4.56 6.58 0.05
CA LEU A 149 -3.32 7.37 0.02
C LEU A 149 -3.62 8.87 -0.10
N TYR A 150 -4.58 9.28 -0.93
CA TYR A 150 -5.03 10.68 -0.96
C TYR A 150 -5.63 11.11 0.38
N ALA A 151 -6.44 10.25 1.01
CA ALA A 151 -6.95 10.53 2.34
C ALA A 151 -5.84 10.72 3.38
N LEU A 152 -4.72 9.98 3.28
CA LEU A 152 -3.55 10.20 4.14
C LEU A 152 -2.87 11.55 3.84
N ILE A 153 -2.68 11.90 2.56
CA ILE A 153 -2.08 13.19 2.17
C ILE A 153 -2.89 14.35 2.73
N ASP A 154 -4.22 14.31 2.58
CA ASP A 154 -5.14 15.32 3.11
C ASP A 154 -5.14 15.39 4.64
N GLU A 155 -4.81 14.29 5.32
CA GLU A 155 -4.76 14.21 6.78
C GLU A 155 -3.50 14.86 7.36
N MET A 156 -2.38 14.85 6.61
CA MET A 156 -1.08 15.39 7.07
C MET A 156 -1.16 16.84 7.59
N PRO A 157 -1.74 17.82 6.86
CA PRO A 157 -1.81 19.22 7.33
C PRO A 157 -2.89 19.47 8.38
N THR A 158 -3.64 18.46 8.80
CA THR A 158 -4.72 18.67 9.77
C THR A 158 -4.18 18.79 11.19
N TYR A 159 -4.75 19.72 11.96
CA TYR A 159 -4.30 20.01 13.32
C TYR A 159 -4.48 18.80 14.24
N PRO A 160 -3.53 18.54 15.16
CA PRO A 160 -3.65 17.49 16.17
C PRO A 160 -4.69 17.87 17.21
N ASP A 161 -5.97 17.61 16.95
CA ASP A 161 -7.02 17.72 17.95
C ASP A 161 -6.91 16.58 18.97
N GLY A 162 -5.98 16.72 19.93
CA GLY A 162 -5.89 15.87 21.13
C GLY A 162 -5.72 14.37 20.88
N GLU A 163 -5.36 13.94 19.66
CA GLU A 163 -5.29 12.52 19.33
C GLU A 163 -4.05 11.85 19.92
N LEU A 164 -4.26 10.65 20.47
CA LEU A 164 -3.23 9.78 21.01
C LEU A 164 -2.19 9.45 19.91
N GLY A 165 -1.03 10.12 19.93
CA GLY A 165 0.05 9.91 18.96
C GLY A 165 0.52 11.15 18.20
N SER A 166 0.00 12.34 18.49
CA SER A 166 0.61 13.60 18.04
C SER A 166 1.95 13.86 18.72
N VAL A 167 2.87 14.48 17.99
CA VAL A 167 4.05 15.16 18.53
C VAL A 167 3.64 16.62 18.78
N GLU A 168 4.33 17.34 19.67
CA GLU A 168 4.13 18.80 19.79
C GLU A 168 4.30 19.44 18.41
N TYR A 169 3.23 20.08 17.92
CA TYR A 169 3.18 20.59 16.56
C TYR A 169 3.96 21.89 16.46
N ASN A 170 5.16 21.82 15.90
CA ASN A 170 5.97 22.96 15.52
C ASN A 170 6.07 23.05 14.00
N LYS A 171 5.51 24.13 13.43
CA LYS A 171 5.49 24.39 11.99
C LYS A 171 6.89 24.55 11.39
N GLU A 172 7.83 25.12 12.15
CA GLU A 172 9.21 25.32 11.71
C GLU A 172 9.95 23.98 11.69
N GLU A 173 9.85 23.21 12.77
CA GLU A 173 10.42 21.86 12.84
C GLU A 173 9.84 20.93 11.75
N THR A 174 8.55 21.05 11.46
CA THR A 174 7.89 20.26 10.40
C THR A 174 8.50 20.57 9.02
N ARG A 175 8.84 21.83 8.73
CA ARG A 175 9.52 22.22 7.49
C ARG A 175 10.95 21.67 7.43
N ASP A 176 11.67 21.68 8.55
CA ASP A 176 13.01 21.07 8.61
C ASP A 176 12.94 19.55 8.36
N LEU A 177 11.93 18.88 8.92
CA LEU A 177 11.68 17.46 8.67
C LEU A 177 11.28 17.21 7.21
N ALA A 178 10.52 18.09 6.58
CA ALA A 178 10.22 18.00 5.14
C ALA A 178 11.52 18.01 4.31
N ILE A 179 12.43 18.94 4.55
CA ILE A 179 13.74 19.01 3.86
C ILE A 179 14.55 17.74 4.10
N LYS A 180 14.66 17.27 5.34
CA LYS A 180 15.39 16.03 5.68
C LYS A 180 14.80 14.81 4.98
N SER A 181 13.47 14.69 4.99
CA SER A 181 12.75 13.59 4.36
C SER A 181 12.94 13.53 2.85
N ARG A 182 13.11 14.70 2.20
CA ARG A 182 13.42 14.81 0.78
C ARG A 182 14.84 14.37 0.45
N ALA A 183 15.78 14.66 1.35
CA ALA A 183 17.20 14.39 1.14
C ALA A 183 17.56 12.90 1.28
N ALA A 184 16.90 12.17 2.19
CA ALA A 184 17.19 10.77 2.42
C ALA A 184 15.95 9.96 2.83
N ALA A 185 15.81 8.79 2.22
CA ALA A 185 14.82 7.80 2.63
C ALA A 185 15.15 7.17 4.00
N PRO A 186 14.14 6.78 4.79
CA PRO A 186 14.39 6.12 6.08
C PRO A 186 15.01 4.73 5.89
N LYS A 187 15.71 4.27 6.92
CA LYS A 187 16.22 2.90 6.98
C LYS A 187 15.26 2.00 7.74
N PHE A 188 14.75 0.96 7.09
CA PHE A 188 13.72 0.11 7.68
C PHE A 188 13.70 -1.33 7.12
N GLY A 189 13.68 -2.28 8.05
CA GLY A 189 13.37 -3.69 7.76
C GLY A 189 14.50 -4.46 7.09
N THR A 190 14.13 -5.48 6.31
CA THR A 190 15.03 -6.34 5.55
C THR A 190 15.60 -5.63 4.32
N SER A 191 16.59 -6.22 3.66
CA SER A 191 17.14 -5.71 2.40
C SER A 191 16.07 -5.56 1.29
N GLU A 192 15.11 -6.49 1.22
CA GLU A 192 13.97 -6.42 0.30
C GLU A 192 13.11 -5.16 0.55
N ARG A 193 12.80 -4.88 1.82
CA ARG A 193 12.03 -3.69 2.22
C ARG A 193 12.79 -2.40 1.98
N GLN A 194 14.10 -2.41 2.25
CA GLN A 194 14.92 -1.25 2.02
C GLN A 194 15.02 -0.92 0.52
N LYS A 195 15.16 -1.95 -0.33
CA LYS A 195 15.22 -1.78 -1.78
C LYS A 195 13.96 -1.09 -2.32
N LEU A 196 12.78 -1.51 -1.87
CA LEU A 196 11.52 -0.88 -2.28
C LEU A 196 11.41 0.58 -1.80
N ILE A 197 11.83 0.88 -0.57
CA ILE A 197 11.89 2.26 -0.04
C ILE A 197 12.80 3.12 -0.93
N ASP A 198 14.00 2.63 -1.22
CA ASP A 198 14.99 3.35 -2.02
C ASP A 198 14.49 3.56 -3.47
N GLU A 199 13.76 2.59 -4.04
CA GLU A 199 13.12 2.73 -5.36
C GLU A 199 12.01 3.77 -5.36
N ILE A 200 11.09 3.70 -4.40
CA ILE A 200 9.99 4.68 -4.24
C ILE A 200 10.59 6.10 -4.11
N HIS A 201 11.62 6.26 -3.28
CA HIS A 201 12.20 7.58 -3.02
C HIS A 201 12.81 8.24 -4.26
N LYS A 202 13.30 7.47 -5.24
CA LYS A 202 13.82 8.00 -6.50
C LYS A 202 12.73 8.59 -7.40
N TYR A 203 11.49 8.11 -7.27
CA TYR A 203 10.34 8.58 -8.05
C TYR A 203 9.60 9.73 -7.36
N CYS A 204 9.66 9.77 -6.02
CA CYS A 204 8.99 10.79 -5.22
C CYS A 204 9.74 12.12 -5.16
#